data_AF-A0A6F9AWX2-F1
#
_entry.id   AF-A0A6F9AWX2-F1
#
_cell.length_a   1.000
_cell.length_b   1.000
_cell.length_c   1.000
_cell.angle_alpha   90.00
_cell.angle_beta   90.00
_cell.angle_gamma   90.00
#
_symmetry.space_group_name_H-M   'P 1'
#
loop_
_entity.id
_entity.type
_entity.pdbx_description
1 polymer ?
#
loop_
_entity_poly.entity_id
_entity_poly.type
_entity_poly.pdbx_seq_one_letter_code
_entity_poly.pdbx_strand_id
1 'polypeptide(L)'
;ACGDPKAKPSYLVDKNLESAVKFIVRKFPAIETRNNNQQLTQLQKEKSEILKNLALYYFTFVDVMEFKDHVSELLNTIDACQVFFDVTVNFDLTKNYLDLVVTYTTLMMLLSRIEERKSNHWTLQLRP
;
A
#
# COMPACT_ATOMS: atom_id res chain seq x y z
N ALA A 1 4.77 11.52 -9.11
CA ALA A 1 5.29 10.30 -9.75
C ALA A 1 4.17 9.45 -10.37
N CYS A 2 3.37 8.69 -9.62
CA CYS A 2 2.38 7.75 -10.22
C CYS A 2 1.17 8.39 -10.94
N GLY A 3 0.91 9.68 -10.76
CA GLY A 3 -0.14 10.43 -11.46
C GLY A 3 0.32 11.20 -12.70
N ASP A 4 1.63 11.27 -12.93
CA ASP A 4 2.21 11.85 -14.14
C ASP A 4 2.51 10.69 -15.10
N PRO A 5 1.92 10.65 -16.32
CA PRO A 5 2.20 9.63 -17.31
C PRO A 5 3.69 9.44 -17.61
N LYS A 6 4.51 10.48 -17.41
CA LYS A 6 5.97 10.45 -17.65
C LYS A 6 6.79 9.84 -16.51
N ALA A 7 6.24 9.80 -15.30
CA ALA A 7 6.92 9.25 -14.11
C ALA A 7 6.33 7.90 -13.67
N LYS A 8 5.38 7.35 -14.44
CA LYS A 8 4.81 6.02 -14.23
C LYS A 8 5.80 4.97 -14.78
N PRO A 9 6.04 3.85 -14.07
CA PRO A 9 6.85 2.76 -14.61
C PRO A 9 6.34 2.34 -16.00
N SER A 10 7.25 2.24 -16.98
CA SER A 10 6.92 1.95 -18.39
C SER A 10 6.10 0.68 -18.56
N TYR A 11 6.33 -0.33 -17.70
CA TYR A 11 5.59 -1.60 -17.68
C TYR A 11 4.07 -1.45 -17.44
N LEU A 12 3.63 -0.35 -16.80
CA LEU A 12 2.21 -0.07 -16.54
C LEU A 12 1.54 0.70 -17.69
N VAL A 13 2.30 1.05 -18.73
CA VAL A 13 1.84 1.80 -19.91
C VAL A 13 2.11 1.01 -21.20
N ASP A 14 2.98 -0.01 -21.15
CA ASP A 14 3.28 -0.88 -22.27
C ASP A 14 2.07 -1.74 -22.67
N LYS A 15 1.63 -1.58 -23.92
CA LYS A 15 0.53 -2.34 -24.53
C LYS A 15 0.81 -3.84 -24.56
N ASN A 16 2.07 -4.26 -24.63
CA ASN A 16 2.46 -5.68 -24.63
C ASN A 16 2.25 -6.34 -23.26
N LEU A 17 2.27 -5.54 -22.18
CA LEU A 17 2.10 -6.01 -20.80
C LEU A 17 0.70 -5.77 -20.25
N GLU A 18 -0.15 -5.02 -20.97
CA GLU A 18 -1.49 -4.66 -20.53
C GLU A 18 -2.37 -5.90 -20.22
N SER A 19 -2.28 -6.95 -21.04
CA SER A 19 -3.03 -8.19 -20.83
C SER A 19 -2.58 -8.92 -19.56
N ALA A 20 -1.27 -8.96 -19.30
CA ALA A 20 -0.67 -9.53 -18.10
C ALA A 20 -1.09 -8.74 -16.84
N VAL A 21 -1.03 -7.41 -16.90
CA VAL A 21 -1.43 -6.52 -15.81
C VAL A 21 -2.92 -6.69 -15.49
N LYS A 22 -3.80 -6.73 -16.50
CA LYS A 22 -5.24 -6.99 -16.31
C LYS A 22 -5.50 -8.35 -15.68
N PHE A 23 -4.77 -9.39 -16.10
CA PHE A 23 -4.88 -10.73 -15.52
C PHE A 23 -4.48 -10.73 -14.04
N ILE A 24 -3.33 -10.14 -13.70
CA ILE A 24 -2.83 -10.04 -12.32
C ILE A 24 -3.82 -9.26 -11.45
N VAL A 25 -4.29 -8.09 -11.90
CA VAL A 25 -5.26 -7.27 -11.14
C VAL A 25 -6.56 -8.02 -10.89
N ARG A 26 -7.06 -8.78 -11.87
CA ARG A 26 -8.29 -9.57 -11.73
C ARG A 26 -8.16 -10.73 -10.73
N LYS A 27 -6.97 -11.29 -10.59
CA LYS A 27 -6.70 -12.43 -9.71
C LYS A 27 -6.23 -12.02 -8.32
N PHE A 28 -5.72 -10.79 -8.18
CA PHE A 28 -5.24 -10.26 -6.92
C PHE A 28 -6.31 -10.39 -5.81
N PRO A 29 -5.95 -10.84 -4.58
CA PRO A 29 -4.61 -11.16 -4.08
C PRO A 29 -4.11 -12.59 -4.39
N ALA A 30 -4.91 -13.44 -5.03
CA ALA A 30 -4.53 -14.80 -5.34
C ALA A 30 -3.40 -14.84 -6.40
N ILE A 31 -2.30 -15.53 -6.09
CA ILE A 31 -1.16 -15.69 -6.99
C ILE A 31 -1.32 -17.00 -7.76
N GLU A 32 -1.53 -16.93 -9.07
CA GLU A 32 -1.54 -18.09 -9.96
C GLU A 32 -0.26 -18.15 -10.79
N THR A 33 0.62 -19.12 -10.49
CA THR A 33 1.92 -19.29 -11.15
C THR A 33 1.95 -20.39 -12.21
N ARG A 34 0.79 -20.86 -12.70
CA ARG A 34 0.75 -21.96 -13.68
C ARG A 34 1.60 -21.59 -14.91
N ASN A 35 2.65 -22.37 -15.13
CA ASN A 35 3.74 -22.15 -16.10
C ASN A 35 3.32 -21.99 -17.58
N ASN A 36 2.05 -22.24 -17.92
CA ASN A 36 1.55 -22.24 -19.30
C ASN A 36 0.61 -21.08 -19.64
N ASN A 37 0.58 -20.03 -18.83
CA ASN A 37 -0.25 -18.87 -19.13
C ASN A 37 0.42 -17.97 -20.18
N GLN A 38 -0.02 -18.08 -21.44
CA GLN A 38 0.51 -17.28 -22.56
C GLN A 38 0.44 -15.76 -22.30
N GLN A 39 -0.46 -15.33 -21.42
CA GLN A 39 -0.61 -13.93 -21.00
C GLN A 39 0.58 -13.43 -20.16
N LEU A 40 1.34 -14.31 -19.52
CA LEU A 40 2.47 -13.95 -18.65
C LEU A 40 3.84 -14.14 -19.33
N THR A 41 3.88 -14.63 -20.57
CA THR A 41 5.13 -14.96 -21.27
C THR A 41 6.05 -13.75 -21.45
N GLN A 42 5.51 -12.58 -21.80
CA GLN A 42 6.31 -11.35 -21.94
C GLN A 42 6.83 -10.88 -20.58
N LEU A 43 6.01 -10.96 -19.54
CA LEU A 43 6.37 -10.59 -18.17
C LEU A 43 7.51 -11.46 -17.62
N GLN A 44 7.55 -12.76 -17.96
CA GLN A 44 8.64 -13.65 -17.57
C GLN A 44 9.99 -13.26 -18.18
N LYS A 45 10.01 -12.75 -19.43
CA LYS A 45 11.25 -12.29 -20.09
C LYS A 45 11.85 -11.06 -19.42
N GLU A 46 10.99 -10.19 -18.88
CA GLU A 46 11.39 -8.90 -18.27
C GLU A 46 11.40 -8.95 -16.74
N LYS A 47 11.17 -10.13 -16.13
CA LYS A 47 11.00 -10.33 -14.68
C LYS A 47 12.05 -9.63 -13.82
N SER A 48 13.32 -9.79 -14.16
CA SER A 48 14.43 -9.24 -13.36
C SER A 48 14.37 -7.71 -13.28
N GLU A 49 14.11 -7.07 -14.42
CA GLU A 49 14.07 -5.62 -14.52
C GLU A 49 12.81 -5.04 -13.88
N ILE A 50 11.66 -5.74 -14.02
CA ILE A 50 10.41 -5.40 -13.33
C ILE A 50 10.61 -5.44 -11.81
N LEU A 51 11.23 -6.50 -11.28
CA LEU A 51 11.50 -6.63 -9.85
C LEU A 51 12.37 -5.47 -9.34
N LYS A 52 13.46 -5.16 -10.05
CA LYS A 52 14.36 -4.06 -9.69
C LYS A 52 13.64 -2.71 -9.67
N ASN A 53 12.84 -2.42 -10.70
CA ASN A 53 12.22 -1.10 -10.88
C ASN A 53 10.96 -0.90 -10.01
N LEU A 54 10.28 -1.98 -9.60
CA LEU A 54 9.11 -1.92 -8.72
C LEU A 54 9.44 -2.16 -7.24
N ALA A 55 10.64 -2.66 -6.93
CA ALA A 55 11.07 -2.98 -5.56
C ALA A 55 10.84 -1.81 -4.60
N LEU A 56 11.28 -0.59 -4.96
CA LEU A 56 11.13 0.58 -4.08
C LEU A 56 9.66 0.84 -3.72
N TYR A 57 8.77 0.85 -4.73
CA TYR A 57 7.34 1.04 -4.50
C TYR A 57 6.75 -0.07 -3.64
N TYR A 58 7.14 -1.31 -3.90
CA TYR A 58 6.68 -2.46 -3.12
C TYR A 58 7.10 -2.33 -1.65
N PHE A 59 8.39 -2.10 -1.38
CA PHE A 59 8.88 -1.97 -0.01
C PHE A 59 8.25 -0.79 0.72
N THR A 60 8.02 0.35 0.06
CA THR A 60 7.27 1.46 0.68
C THR A 60 5.85 1.06 1.09
N PHE A 61 5.14 0.23 0.31
CA PHE A 61 3.82 -0.26 0.74
C PHE A 61 3.92 -1.23 1.92
N VAL A 62 4.95 -2.08 1.95
CA VAL A 62 5.22 -2.98 3.09
C VAL A 62 5.46 -2.15 4.36
N ASP A 63 6.35 -1.16 4.30
CA ASP A 63 6.68 -0.29 5.43
C ASP A 63 5.42 0.42 5.97
N VAL A 64 4.53 0.84 5.08
CA VAL A 64 3.28 1.51 5.44
C VAL A 64 2.28 0.55 6.10
N MET A 65 2.22 -0.72 5.66
CA MET A 65 1.39 -1.74 6.32
C MET A 65 1.94 -2.07 7.71
N GLU A 66 3.26 -2.25 7.85
CA GLU A 66 3.89 -2.46 9.15
C GLU A 66 3.67 -1.27 10.09
N PHE A 67 3.77 -0.04 9.58
CA PHE A 67 3.44 1.17 10.36
C PHE A 67 1.99 1.15 10.85
N LYS A 68 1.02 0.78 9.99
CA LYS A 68 -0.39 0.64 10.37
C LYS A 68 -0.56 -0.35 11.53
N ASP A 69 0.09 -1.51 11.45
CA ASP A 69 -0.05 -2.57 12.45
C ASP A 69 0.51 -2.10 13.81
N HIS A 70 1.70 -1.49 13.82
CA HIS A 70 2.29 -0.91 15.05
C HIS A 70 1.43 0.20 15.65
N VAL A 71 0.88 1.10 14.83
CA VAL A 71 -0.01 2.16 15.32
C VAL A 71 -1.28 1.56 15.91
N SER A 72 -1.87 0.56 15.26
CA SER A 72 -3.09 -0.09 15.73
C SER A 72 -2.86 -0.79 17.08
N GLU A 73 -1.74 -1.50 17.25
CA GLU A 73 -1.36 -2.12 18.51
C GLU A 73 -1.15 -1.09 19.63
N LEU A 74 -0.46 0.01 19.33
CA LEU A 74 -0.23 1.09 20.29
C LEU A 74 -1.56 1.74 20.71
N LEU A 75 -2.45 2.04 19.77
CA LEU A 75 -3.76 2.62 20.08
C LEU A 75 -4.62 1.69 20.95
N ASN A 76 -4.60 0.38 20.67
CA ASN A 76 -5.28 -0.61 21.51
C ASN A 76 -4.69 -0.65 22.93
N THR A 77 -3.37 -0.52 23.06
CA THR A 77 -2.70 -0.47 24.37
C THR A 77 -3.08 0.79 25.14
N ILE A 78 -3.11 1.95 24.49
CA ILE A 78 -3.54 3.22 25.08
C ILE A 78 -4.99 3.14 25.57
N ASP A 79 -5.88 2.55 24.75
CA ASP A 79 -7.27 2.32 25.13
C ASP A 79 -7.38 1.39 26.34
N ALA A 80 -6.68 0.26 26.34
CA ALA A 80 -6.66 -0.68 27.47
C ALA A 80 -6.12 -0.04 28.77
N CYS A 81 -5.15 0.86 28.67
CA CYS A 81 -4.59 1.59 29.79
C CYS A 81 -5.48 2.75 30.30
N GLN A 82 -6.55 3.10 29.56
CA GLN A 82 -7.44 4.23 29.89
C GLN A 82 -6.64 5.51 30.17
N VAL A 83 -5.67 5.81 29.29
CA VAL A 83 -4.76 6.94 29.47
C VAL A 83 -5.52 8.26 29.53
N PHE A 84 -5.25 9.06 30.57
CA PHE A 84 -5.79 10.41 30.68
C PHE A 84 -5.02 11.38 29.78
N PHE A 85 -5.73 12.11 28.92
CA PHE A 85 -5.15 13.10 28.00
C PHE A 85 -5.62 14.51 28.36
N ASP A 86 -4.67 15.38 28.69
CA ASP A 86 -4.90 16.80 28.93
C ASP A 86 -3.66 17.61 28.50
N VAL A 87 -3.84 18.45 27.49
CA VAL A 87 -2.78 19.27 26.91
C VAL A 87 -2.10 20.20 27.92
N THR A 88 -2.79 20.55 29.01
CA THR A 88 -2.26 21.44 30.07
C THR A 88 -1.46 20.69 31.14
N VAL A 89 -1.67 19.37 31.26
CA VAL A 89 -1.05 18.53 32.30
C VAL A 89 0.04 17.64 31.71
N ASN A 90 -0.26 16.94 30.62
CA ASN A 90 0.66 16.02 29.94
C ASN A 90 0.78 16.39 28.46
N PHE A 91 1.24 17.61 28.22
CA PHE A 91 1.39 18.22 26.90
C PHE A 91 2.06 17.29 25.88
N ASP A 92 3.25 16.75 26.21
CA ASP A 92 3.99 15.92 25.27
C ASP A 92 3.23 14.64 24.91
N LEU A 93 2.63 13.97 25.89
CA LEU A 93 1.87 12.74 25.66
C LEU A 93 0.64 13.00 24.78
N THR A 94 -0.14 14.03 25.14
CA THR A 94 -1.36 14.40 24.41
C THR A 94 -1.03 14.88 22.99
N LYS A 95 0.01 15.70 22.83
CA LYS A 95 0.45 16.18 21.51
C LYS A 95 0.93 15.04 20.64
N ASN A 96 1.83 14.18 21.12
CA ASN A 96 2.36 13.08 20.31
C ASN A 96 1.28 12.07 19.93
N TYR A 97 0.31 11.80 20.81
CA TYR A 97 -0.85 10.98 20.49
C TYR A 97 -1.68 11.58 19.35
N LEU A 98 -2.04 12.87 19.45
CA LEU A 98 -2.82 13.54 18.40
C LEU A 98 -2.04 13.63 17.07
N ASP A 99 -0.75 13.96 17.12
CA ASP A 99 0.12 14.00 15.94
C ASP A 99 0.19 12.63 15.25
N LEU A 100 0.29 11.55 16.03
CA LEU A 100 0.28 10.18 15.51
C LEU A 100 -1.05 9.85 14.82
N VAL A 101 -2.18 10.14 15.47
CA VAL A 101 -3.53 9.89 14.91
C VAL A 101 -3.75 10.68 13.62
N VAL A 102 -3.35 11.95 13.59
CA VAL A 102 -3.47 12.80 12.40
C VAL A 102 -2.57 12.29 11.27
N THR A 103 -1.32 11.94 11.58
CA THR A 103 -0.37 11.39 10.61
C THR A 103 -0.88 10.07 10.02
N TYR A 104 -1.35 9.16 10.88
CA TYR A 104 -1.92 7.88 10.48
C TYR A 104 -3.14 8.06 9.58
N THR A 105 -4.10 8.90 9.98
CA THR A 105 -5.31 9.19 9.19
C THR A 105 -4.95 9.80 7.84
N THR A 106 -4.03 10.77 7.81
CA THR A 106 -3.58 11.43 6.58
C THR A 106 -2.90 10.44 5.64
N LEU A 107 -2.07 9.55 6.18
CA LEU A 107 -1.41 8.49 5.41
C LEU A 107 -2.45 7.51 4.81
N MET A 108 -3.43 7.05 5.60
CA MET A 108 -4.48 6.16 5.11
C MET A 108 -5.37 6.82 4.04
N MET A 109 -5.68 8.12 4.20
CA MET A 109 -6.38 8.90 3.17
C MET A 109 -5.53 9.09 1.89
N LEU A 110 -4.21 9.19 2.01
CA LEU A 110 -3.32 9.28 0.85
C LEU A 110 -3.26 7.94 0.11
N LEU A 111 -3.18 6.82 0.84
CA LEU A 111 -3.18 5.48 0.27
C LEU A 111 -4.48 5.18 -0.47
N SER A 112 -5.64 5.52 0.09
CA SER A 112 -6.93 5.27 -0.56
C SER A 112 -7.04 5.95 -1.93
N ARG A 113 -6.46 7.15 -2.09
CA ARG A 113 -6.37 7.86 -3.39
C ARG A 113 -5.47 7.16 -4.40
N ILE A 114 -4.46 6.42 -3.95
CA ILE A 114 -3.59 5.61 -4.82
C ILE A 114 -4.31 4.32 -5.23
N GLU A 115 -5.09 3.73 -4.32
CA GLU A 115 -5.89 2.53 -4.56
C GLU A 115 -7.05 2.77 -5.52
N GLU A 116 -7.76 3.89 -5.41
CA GLU A 116 -8.83 4.28 -6.35
C GLU A 116 -8.33 4.31 -7.81
N ARG A 117 -7.06 4.65 -8.03
CA ARG A 117 -6.46 4.65 -9.38
C ARG A 117 -6.08 3.28 -9.90
N LYS A 118 -6.08 2.23 -9.07
CA LYS A 118 -5.69 0.86 -9.43
C LYS A 118 -6.86 -0.10 -9.61
N SER A 119 -8.11 0.36 -9.56
CA SER A 119 -9.34 -0.44 -9.67
C SER A 119 -9.65 -1.26 -8.40
N ASN A 120 -10.50 -0.70 -7.52
CA ASN A 120 -11.56 -1.31 -6.71
C ASN A 120 -11.41 -2.74 -6.11
N HIS A 121 -10.22 -3.25 -5.78
CA HIS A 121 -10.10 -4.54 -5.09
C HIS A 121 -9.09 -4.61 -3.92
N TRP A 122 -8.30 -3.55 -3.68
CA TRP A 122 -7.39 -3.47 -2.53
C TRP A 122 -8.14 -3.26 -1.19
N THR A 123 -9.36 -2.73 -1.25
CA THR A 123 -10.23 -2.43 -0.10
C THR A 123 -10.69 -3.65 0.70
N LEU A 124 -10.49 -4.88 0.21
CA LEU A 124 -10.89 -6.10 0.92
C LEU A 124 -9.82 -6.69 1.84
N GLN A 125 -8.56 -6.24 1.76
CA GLN A 125 -7.49 -6.65 2.69
C GLN A 125 -7.21 -5.62 3.79
N LEU A 126 -7.86 -4.44 3.74
CA LEU A 126 -7.71 -3.38 4.75
C LEU A 126 -8.83 -3.34 5.78
N ARG A 127 -9.85 -4.21 5.69
CA ARG A 127 -10.81 -4.37 6.79
C ARG A 127 -10.25 -5.35 7.83
N PRO A 128 -10.36 -5.04 9.13
CA PRO A 128 -10.03 -5.97 10.21
C PRO A 128 -10.85 -7.26 10.12
#